data_AF-A0A3M8AQI2-F1
#
_entry.id   AF-A0A3M8AQI2-F1
#
_cell.length_a   1.000
_cell.length_b   1.000
_cell.length_c   1.000
_cell.angle_alpha   90.00
_cell.angle_beta   90.00
_cell.angle_gamma   90.00
#
_symmetry.space_group_name_H-M   'P 1'
#
loop_
_entity.id
_entity.type
_entity.pdbx_description
1 polymer ?
#
loop_
_entity_poly.entity_id
_entity_poly.type
_entity_poly.pdbx_seq_one_letter_code
_entity_poly.pdbx_strand_id
1 'polypeptide(L)'
;MKVFIISMRNLILGGIVFLVVLVAGIVLLVKDPLHVSDSYRPGDTSVPATTNASAPLTQPEGAAKPSLNMDIQVDGTTAEVSLLTQNFEFVQENGELGQTPVYGKGHAHLYLDGESKGMIYHPEFMLKKLPKGEHEIRVELNYSNHLPYKVEATQKIVVK
;
A
#
# COMPACT_ATOMS: atom_id res chain seq x y z
N MET A 1 -32.08 53.25 7.42
CA MET A 1 -31.40 52.10 8.06
C MET A 1 -32.19 50.84 7.73
N LYS A 2 -31.61 49.89 6.97
CA LYS A 2 -32.27 48.61 6.65
C LYS A 2 -31.80 47.56 7.67
N VAL A 3 -32.65 47.26 8.65
CA VAL A 3 -32.44 46.19 9.63
C VAL A 3 -32.73 44.85 8.97
N PHE A 4 -31.70 44.02 8.79
CA PHE A 4 -31.84 42.65 8.29
C PHE A 4 -32.39 41.77 9.42
N ILE A 5 -33.68 41.49 9.37
CA ILE A 5 -34.31 40.49 10.25
C ILE A 5 -34.04 39.11 9.62
N ILE A 6 -32.97 38.45 10.05
CA ILE A 6 -32.67 37.07 9.65
C ILE A 6 -33.70 36.17 10.32
N SER A 7 -34.46 35.40 9.52
CA SER A 7 -35.45 34.48 10.10
C SER A 7 -34.74 33.38 10.90
N MET A 8 -35.19 33.12 12.13
CA MET A 8 -34.59 32.14 13.05
C MET A 8 -34.45 30.74 12.43
N ARG A 9 -35.30 30.41 11.44
CA ARG A 9 -35.27 29.16 10.69
C ARG A 9 -34.07 29.03 9.75
N ASN A 10 -33.63 30.12 9.12
CA ASN A 10 -32.45 30.14 8.25
C ASN A 10 -31.14 30.12 9.05
N LEU A 11 -31.17 30.67 10.28
CA LEU A 11 -30.02 30.64 11.20
C LEU A 11 -29.75 29.21 11.71
N ILE A 12 -30.80 28.46 12.07
CA ILE A 12 -30.68 27.07 12.53
C ILE A 12 -30.23 26.15 11.39
N LEU A 13 -30.80 26.30 10.19
CA LEU A 13 -30.39 25.52 9.01
C LEU A 13 -28.95 25.80 8.59
N GLY A 14 -28.52 27.08 8.59
CA GLY A 14 -27.14 27.45 8.31
C GLY A 14 -26.15 26.91 9.35
N GLY A 15 -26.53 26.93 10.63
CA GLY A 15 -25.74 26.36 11.73
C GLY A 15 -25.53 24.86 11.59
N ILE A 16 -26.58 24.10 11.25
CA ILE A 16 -26.49 22.64 11.08
C ILE A 16 -25.60 22.28 9.89
N VAL A 17 -25.76 22.95 8.74
CA VAL A 17 -24.93 22.69 7.55
C VAL A 17 -23.46 23.02 7.84
N PHE A 18 -23.19 24.12 8.54
CA PHE A 18 -21.82 24.46 8.95
C PHE A 18 -21.21 23.41 9.89
N LEU A 19 -21.99 22.89 10.84
CA LEU A 19 -21.53 21.87 11.79
C LEU A 19 -21.21 20.54 11.08
N VAL A 20 -22.03 20.13 10.11
CA VAL A 20 -21.78 18.91 9.32
C VAL A 20 -20.50 19.05 8.47
N VAL A 21 -20.30 20.19 7.80
CA VAL A 21 -19.09 20.44 7.01
C VAL A 21 -17.85 20.48 7.90
N LEU A 22 -17.95 21.08 9.08
CA LEU A 22 -16.84 21.18 10.04
C LEU A 22 -16.46 19.81 10.62
N VAL A 23 -17.44 18.96 10.96
CA VAL A 23 -17.20 17.58 11.40
C VAL A 23 -16.58 16.74 10.28
N ALA A 24 -17.09 16.85 9.04
CA ALA A 24 -16.51 16.15 7.90
C ALA A 24 -15.06 16.59 7.62
N GLY A 25 -14.75 17.89 7.75
CA GLY A 25 -13.40 18.42 7.62
C GLY A 25 -12.44 17.87 8.68
N ILE A 26 -12.88 17.75 9.94
CA ILE A 26 -12.06 17.19 11.03
C ILE A 26 -11.83 15.68 10.83
N VAL A 27 -12.83 14.91 10.41
CA VAL A 27 -12.69 13.47 10.14
C VAL A 27 -11.70 13.20 9.00
N LEU A 28 -11.64 14.07 7.99
CA LEU A 28 -10.65 13.96 6.92
C LEU A 28 -9.23 14.32 7.38
N LEU A 29 -9.08 15.16 8.40
CA LEU A 29 -7.78 15.58 8.94
C LEU A 29 -7.16 14.55 9.91
N VAL A 30 -7.95 13.62 10.44
CA VAL A 30 -7.52 12.59 11.42
C VAL A 30 -7.34 11.20 10.77
N LYS A 31 -7.35 11.10 9.44
CA LYS A 31 -6.96 9.85 8.76
C LYS A 31 -5.48 9.58 8.99
N ASP A 32 -5.19 8.88 10.09
CA ASP A 32 -3.88 8.33 10.38
C ASP A 32 -3.38 7.54 9.16
N PRO A 33 -2.13 7.74 8.71
CA PRO A 33 -1.55 6.88 7.70
C PRO A 33 -1.53 5.44 8.23
N LEU A 34 -1.91 4.50 7.38
CA LEU A 34 -1.83 3.08 7.68
C LEU A 34 -0.39 2.72 8.04
N HIS A 35 -0.21 2.20 9.25
CA HIS A 35 1.08 1.68 9.67
C HIS A 35 1.19 0.24 9.18
N VAL A 36 1.88 0.04 8.06
CA VAL A 36 2.48 -1.25 7.76
C VAL A 36 3.57 -1.47 8.79
N SER A 37 3.58 -2.63 9.44
CA SER A 37 4.64 -2.98 10.38
C SER A 37 5.90 -3.33 9.60
N ASP A 38 6.52 -2.33 8.98
CA ASP A 38 7.88 -2.44 8.49
C ASP A 38 8.75 -1.41 9.23
N SER A 39 9.98 -1.82 9.53
CA SER A 39 10.92 -1.12 10.40
C SER A 39 11.52 0.16 9.78
N TYR A 40 10.91 0.72 8.73
CA TYR A 40 11.50 1.79 7.94
C TYR A 40 10.65 3.06 7.88
N ARG A 41 11.31 4.18 8.20
CA ARG A 41 10.80 5.55 8.19
C ARG A 41 11.35 6.24 6.93
N PRO A 42 10.53 6.64 5.93
CA PRO A 42 11.05 7.32 4.77
C PRO A 42 11.44 8.76 5.14
N GLY A 43 12.68 9.12 4.86
CA GLY A 43 13.09 10.51 4.73
C GLY A 43 12.62 11.03 3.37
N ASP A 44 11.97 12.19 3.39
CA ASP A 44 11.43 12.86 2.21
C ASP A 44 12.51 13.11 1.15
N THR A 45 12.32 12.61 -0.08
CA THR A 45 12.57 13.32 -1.34
C THR A 45 11.93 12.50 -2.48
N SER A 46 10.78 12.93 -2.96
CA SER A 46 10.17 12.43 -4.19
C SER A 46 10.93 12.97 -5.40
N VAL A 47 11.92 12.21 -5.87
CA VAL A 47 12.57 12.48 -7.16
C VAL A 47 11.72 11.81 -8.26
N PRO A 48 11.36 12.51 -9.35
CA PRO A 48 10.67 11.87 -10.47
C PRO A 48 11.60 10.85 -11.12
N ALA A 49 11.22 9.57 -11.07
CA ALA A 49 11.93 8.50 -11.75
C ALA A 49 11.79 8.67 -13.27
N THR A 50 12.85 9.15 -13.91
CA THR A 50 13.04 9.07 -15.35
C THR A 50 13.02 7.61 -15.78
N THR A 51 12.03 7.23 -16.60
CA THR A 51 11.84 5.87 -17.08
C THR A 51 12.91 5.50 -18.11
N ASN A 52 14.06 5.03 -17.64
CA ASN A 52 14.91 4.19 -18.47
C ASN A 52 14.31 2.79 -18.45
N ALA A 53 13.48 2.48 -19.44
CA ALA A 53 13.02 1.13 -19.72
C ALA A 53 14.24 0.23 -20.02
N SER A 54 14.82 -0.29 -18.94
CA SER A 54 15.93 -1.23 -18.98
C SER A 54 15.40 -2.56 -19.52
N ALA A 55 16.19 -3.20 -20.37
CA ALA A 55 15.82 -4.43 -21.06
C ALA A 55 15.20 -5.47 -20.10
N PRO A 56 14.16 -6.21 -20.54
CA PRO A 56 13.57 -7.25 -19.70
C PRO A 56 14.65 -8.25 -19.29
N LEU A 57 14.84 -8.44 -17.99
CA LEU A 57 15.68 -9.50 -17.45
C LEU A 57 15.09 -10.81 -17.94
N THR A 58 15.83 -11.46 -18.84
CA THR A 58 15.36 -12.69 -19.45
C THR A 58 15.54 -13.82 -18.44
N GLN A 59 14.47 -14.59 -18.22
CA GLN A 59 14.53 -15.82 -17.45
C GLN A 59 15.66 -16.71 -18.00
N PRO A 60 16.65 -17.11 -17.17
CA PRO A 60 17.70 -18.01 -17.61
C PRO A 60 17.11 -19.32 -18.16
N GLU A 61 17.74 -19.87 -19.19
CA GLU A 61 17.29 -21.13 -19.79
C GLU A 61 17.28 -22.25 -18.75
N GLY A 62 16.15 -22.95 -18.61
CA GLY A 62 15.96 -24.02 -17.63
C GLY A 62 15.65 -23.56 -16.19
N ALA A 63 15.69 -22.27 -15.87
CA ALA A 63 15.26 -21.78 -14.56
C ALA A 63 13.74 -21.86 -14.42
N ALA A 64 13.22 -22.24 -13.25
CA ALA A 64 11.78 -22.26 -13.01
C ALA A 64 11.24 -20.83 -12.77
N LYS A 65 10.01 -20.54 -13.23
CA LYS A 65 9.36 -19.24 -12.99
C LYS A 65 8.99 -19.08 -11.50
N PRO A 66 9.21 -17.92 -10.89
CA PRO A 66 8.61 -17.60 -9.59
C PRO A 66 7.09 -17.79 -9.58
N SER A 67 6.58 -18.27 -8.46
CA SER A 67 5.14 -18.28 -8.17
C SER A 67 4.87 -17.60 -6.84
N LEU A 68 3.70 -16.99 -6.71
CA LEU A 68 3.24 -16.34 -5.49
C LEU A 68 1.81 -16.80 -5.19
N ASN A 69 1.57 -17.17 -3.94
CA ASN A 69 0.24 -17.25 -3.34
C ASN A 69 0.23 -16.40 -2.06
N MET A 70 -0.95 -15.96 -1.64
CA MET A 70 -1.12 -15.07 -0.50
C MET A 70 -2.23 -15.61 0.40
N ASP A 71 -1.94 -15.73 1.68
CA ASP A 71 -2.91 -15.99 2.73
C ASP A 71 -3.05 -14.76 3.63
N ILE A 72 -4.27 -14.45 4.06
CA ILE A 72 -4.56 -13.25 4.86
C ILE A 72 -5.50 -13.61 5.99
N GLN A 73 -5.07 -13.35 7.22
CA GLN A 73 -5.86 -13.51 8.43
C GLN A 73 -6.19 -12.13 9.00
N VAL A 74 -7.48 -11.78 9.03
CA VAL A 74 -7.96 -10.50 9.55
C VAL A 74 -8.36 -10.64 11.02
N ASP A 75 -7.78 -9.81 11.88
CA ASP A 75 -8.16 -9.67 13.29
C ASP A 75 -8.38 -8.20 13.65
N GLY A 76 -9.64 -7.86 13.96
CA GLY A 76 -10.05 -6.49 14.22
C GLY A 76 -9.71 -5.55 13.06
N THR A 77 -8.80 -4.61 13.29
CA THR A 77 -8.30 -3.64 12.29
C THR A 77 -6.91 -4.00 11.76
N THR A 78 -6.48 -5.25 11.97
CA THR A 78 -5.19 -5.77 11.53
C THR A 78 -5.38 -6.92 10.56
N ALA A 79 -4.41 -7.10 9.66
CA ALA A 79 -4.34 -8.26 8.79
C ALA A 79 -2.91 -8.81 8.80
N GLU A 80 -2.76 -10.06 9.21
CA GLU A 80 -1.54 -10.84 9.08
C GLU A 80 -1.52 -11.45 7.67
N VAL A 81 -0.43 -11.23 6.95
CA VAL A 81 -0.28 -11.66 5.56
C VAL A 81 0.90 -12.61 5.46
N SER A 82 0.67 -13.77 4.85
CA SER A 82 1.71 -14.76 4.55
C SER A 82 1.80 -14.97 3.04
N LEU A 83 2.99 -14.74 2.50
CA LEU A 83 3.32 -14.94 1.09
C LEU A 83 3.99 -16.31 0.92
N LEU A 84 3.36 -17.19 0.17
CA LEU A 84 3.90 -18.49 -0.19
C LEU A 84 4.53 -18.37 -1.56
N THR A 85 5.86 -18.34 -1.62
CA THR A 85 6.62 -18.25 -2.86
C THR A 85 7.29 -19.56 -3.22
N GLN A 86 7.47 -19.80 -4.52
CA GLN A 86 8.37 -20.85 -5.03
C GLN A 86 9.33 -20.23 -6.04
N ASN A 87 10.56 -20.75 -6.10
CA ASN A 87 11.63 -20.25 -6.97
C ASN A 87 11.92 -18.74 -6.77
N PHE A 88 11.69 -18.25 -5.56
CA PHE A 88 11.87 -16.84 -5.21
C PHE A 88 12.42 -16.70 -3.79
N GLU A 89 13.46 -15.90 -3.63
CA GLU A 89 14.13 -15.57 -2.38
C GLU A 89 14.03 -14.06 -2.12
N PHE A 90 13.55 -13.69 -0.94
CA PHE A 90 13.51 -12.29 -0.52
C PHE A 90 14.93 -11.80 -0.15
N VAL A 91 15.32 -10.64 -0.68
CA VAL A 91 16.61 -9.98 -0.41
C VAL A 91 16.39 -8.50 -0.09
N GLN A 92 17.13 -7.97 0.89
CA GLN A 92 17.04 -6.56 1.27
C GLN A 92 17.77 -5.64 0.28
N GLU A 93 17.21 -4.45 0.06
CA GLU A 93 17.76 -3.43 -0.83
C GLU A 93 19.13 -2.88 -0.34
N ASN A 94 19.32 -2.78 0.98
CA ASN A 94 20.43 -2.04 1.60
C ASN A 94 21.83 -2.69 1.47
N GLY A 95 21.93 -3.91 0.95
CA GLY A 95 23.22 -4.55 0.66
C GLY A 95 23.75 -4.26 -0.74
N GLU A 96 22.87 -3.86 -1.67
CA GLU A 96 23.09 -4.10 -3.10
C GLU A 96 22.47 -3.05 -4.03
N LEU A 97 22.33 -1.79 -3.60
CA LEU A 97 21.90 -0.65 -4.45
C LEU A 97 22.76 -0.42 -5.72
N GLY A 98 23.76 -1.26 -5.98
CA GLY A 98 24.55 -1.31 -7.22
C GLY A 98 24.78 -2.71 -7.80
N GLN A 99 24.11 -3.78 -7.35
CA GLN A 99 24.31 -5.11 -7.91
C GLN A 99 23.36 -5.44 -9.06
N THR A 100 23.85 -6.28 -9.96
CA THR A 100 23.09 -6.82 -11.08
C THR A 100 21.95 -7.69 -10.52
N PRO A 101 20.70 -7.48 -10.94
CA PRO A 101 19.56 -8.26 -10.43
C PRO A 101 19.75 -9.75 -10.72
N VAL A 102 19.52 -10.58 -9.69
CA VAL A 102 19.62 -12.04 -9.77
C VAL A 102 18.22 -12.62 -9.97
N TYR A 103 18.07 -13.50 -10.97
CA TYR A 103 16.80 -14.17 -11.23
C TYR A 103 16.38 -15.06 -10.05
N GLY A 104 15.11 -15.00 -9.69
CA GLY A 104 14.57 -15.67 -8.50
C GLY A 104 14.90 -14.95 -7.19
N LYS A 105 15.47 -13.74 -7.23
CA LYS A 105 15.70 -12.91 -6.03
C LYS A 105 15.09 -11.52 -6.18
N GLY A 106 14.65 -10.96 -5.06
CA GLY A 106 14.21 -9.57 -4.99
C GLY A 106 13.30 -9.32 -3.78
N HIS A 107 12.26 -8.53 -3.99
CA HIS A 107 11.31 -8.13 -2.95
C HIS A 107 9.90 -8.02 -3.51
N ALA A 108 8.92 -7.85 -2.63
CA ALA A 108 7.53 -7.67 -3.03
C ALA A 108 7.10 -6.21 -2.95
N HIS A 109 6.30 -5.72 -3.90
CA HIS A 109 5.61 -4.42 -3.80
C HIS A 109 4.20 -4.65 -3.27
N LEU A 110 3.84 -3.96 -2.20
CA LEU A 110 2.53 -4.04 -1.56
C LEU A 110 1.66 -2.87 -1.99
N TYR A 111 0.41 -3.19 -2.36
CA TYR A 111 -0.64 -2.23 -2.67
C TYR A 111 -1.87 -2.52 -1.82
N LEU A 112 -2.52 -1.46 -1.37
CA LEU A 112 -3.82 -1.51 -0.70
C LEU A 112 -4.76 -0.55 -1.40
N ASP A 113 -5.89 -1.06 -1.89
CA ASP A 113 -6.89 -0.30 -2.65
C ASP A 113 -6.30 0.46 -3.85
N GLY A 114 -5.32 -0.18 -4.51
CA GLY A 114 -4.58 0.40 -5.64
C GLY A 114 -3.46 1.37 -5.26
N GLU A 115 -3.35 1.76 -3.99
CA GLU A 115 -2.30 2.65 -3.50
C GLU A 115 -1.06 1.86 -3.06
N SER A 116 0.12 2.24 -3.56
CA SER A 116 1.39 1.65 -3.14
C SER A 116 1.66 1.94 -1.66
N LYS A 117 1.91 0.90 -0.86
CA LYS A 117 2.18 1.01 0.59
C LYS A 117 3.63 0.77 0.95
N GLY A 118 4.40 0.11 0.09
CA GLY A 118 5.84 -0.06 0.30
C GLY A 118 6.36 -1.36 -0.27
N MET A 119 7.57 -1.69 0.16
CA MET A 119 8.31 -2.87 -0.25
C MET A 119 8.36 -3.85 0.92
N ILE A 120 8.22 -5.13 0.61
CA ILE A 120 8.18 -6.22 1.58
C ILE A 120 9.38 -7.13 1.31
N TYR A 121 10.21 -7.27 2.33
CA TYR A 121 11.47 -8.04 2.28
C TYR A 121 11.39 -9.38 3.02
N HIS A 122 10.20 -9.75 3.49
CA HIS A 122 9.97 -10.99 4.22
C HIS A 122 8.64 -11.59 3.78
N PRO A 123 8.49 -12.93 3.81
CA PRO A 123 7.25 -13.57 3.40
C PRO A 123 6.07 -13.27 4.33
N GLU A 124 6.33 -12.85 5.57
CA GLU A 124 5.30 -12.58 6.57
C GLU A 124 5.35 -11.11 7.01
N PHE A 125 4.18 -10.47 7.07
CA PHE A 125 4.06 -9.08 7.53
C PHE A 125 2.65 -8.79 8.05
N MET A 126 2.50 -7.67 8.76
CA MET A 126 1.23 -7.25 9.34
C MET A 126 0.84 -5.84 8.90
N LEU A 127 -0.38 -5.73 8.36
CA LEU A 127 -1.07 -4.47 8.11
C LEU A 127 -1.82 -4.06 9.38
N LYS A 128 -1.67 -2.81 9.83
CA LYS A 128 -2.37 -2.28 11.01
C LYS A 128 -3.23 -1.09 10.65
N LYS A 129 -4.26 -0.86 11.49
CA LYS A 129 -5.19 0.27 11.40
C LYS A 129 -6.03 0.29 10.11
N LEU A 130 -6.32 -0.87 9.53
CA LEU A 130 -7.18 -0.97 8.36
C LEU A 130 -8.55 -0.33 8.66
N PRO A 131 -9.04 0.59 7.81
CA PRO A 131 -10.38 1.13 7.94
C PRO A 131 -11.44 0.02 7.94
N LYS A 132 -12.63 0.32 8.48
CA LYS A 132 -13.76 -0.59 8.32
C LYS A 132 -14.23 -0.57 6.86
N GLY A 133 -14.52 -1.74 6.30
CA GLY A 133 -14.99 -1.88 4.93
C GLY A 133 -14.28 -2.97 4.15
N GLU A 134 -14.52 -2.97 2.84
CA GLU A 134 -13.82 -3.83 1.90
C GLU A 134 -12.48 -3.21 1.52
N HIS A 135 -11.45 -4.04 1.51
CA HIS A 135 -10.11 -3.66 1.07
C HIS A 135 -9.56 -4.68 0.08
N GLU A 136 -8.87 -4.20 -0.94
CA GLU A 136 -8.12 -5.03 -1.88
C GLU A 136 -6.63 -4.95 -1.56
N ILE A 137 -6.05 -6.09 -1.20
CA ILE A 137 -4.60 -6.24 -0.99
C ILE A 137 -4.03 -6.87 -2.25
N ARG A 138 -3.03 -6.22 -2.84
CA ARG A 138 -2.28 -6.75 -3.98
C ARG A 138 -0.79 -6.75 -3.67
N VAL A 139 -0.13 -7.84 -4.03
CA VAL A 139 1.31 -8.01 -3.88
C VAL A 139 1.89 -8.43 -5.22
N GLU A 140 2.94 -7.74 -5.68
CA GLU A 140 3.71 -8.09 -6.88
C GLU A 140 5.13 -8.49 -6.48
N LEU A 141 5.71 -9.52 -7.11
CA LEU A 141 7.13 -9.85 -6.97
C LEU A 141 7.97 -9.03 -7.95
N ASN A 142 9.05 -8.43 -7.45
CA ASN A 142 9.96 -7.58 -8.19
C ASN A 142 11.40 -8.06 -7.98
N TYR A 143 12.25 -7.82 -8.99
CA TYR A 143 13.69 -7.98 -8.86
C TYR A 143 14.25 -6.94 -7.87
N SER A 144 15.49 -7.14 -7.42
CA SER A 144 16.18 -6.18 -6.54
C SER A 144 16.28 -4.77 -7.12
N ASN A 145 16.24 -4.61 -8.45
CA ASN A 145 16.19 -3.32 -9.14
C ASN A 145 14.76 -2.84 -9.46
N HIS A 146 13.75 -3.36 -8.77
CA HIS A 146 12.32 -3.02 -8.86
C HIS A 146 11.64 -3.37 -10.19
N LEU A 147 12.34 -3.97 -11.16
CA LEU A 147 11.67 -4.50 -12.35
C LEU A 147 10.68 -5.60 -11.95
N PRO A 148 9.54 -5.75 -12.64
CA PRO A 148 8.53 -6.73 -12.25
C PRO A 148 8.86 -8.13 -12.77
N TYR A 149 8.61 -9.16 -11.96
CA TYR A 149 8.54 -10.56 -12.44
C TYR A 149 7.23 -10.87 -13.18
N LYS A 150 6.25 -9.94 -13.15
CA LYS A 150 4.86 -10.16 -13.62
C LYS A 150 4.24 -11.39 -12.95
N VAL A 151 4.42 -11.46 -11.63
CA VAL A 151 3.87 -12.47 -10.73
C VAL A 151 3.26 -11.69 -9.58
N GLU A 152 1.94 -11.77 -9.45
CA GLU A 152 1.20 -11.03 -8.44
C GLU A 152 0.07 -11.88 -7.85
N ALA A 153 -0.35 -11.52 -6.64
CA ALA A 153 -1.54 -12.06 -5.99
C ALA A 153 -2.41 -10.89 -5.52
N THR A 154 -3.73 -11.03 -5.69
CA THR A 154 -4.72 -10.05 -5.25
C THR A 154 -5.81 -10.74 -4.46
N GLN A 155 -6.16 -10.19 -3.30
CA GLN A 155 -7.25 -10.71 -2.47
C GLN A 155 -8.04 -9.58 -1.83
N LYS A 156 -9.36 -9.74 -1.80
CA LYS A 156 -10.27 -8.84 -1.10
C LYS A 156 -10.51 -9.35 0.32
N ILE A 157 -10.46 -8.45 1.28
CA ILE A 157 -10.78 -8.70 2.68
C ILE A 157 -11.86 -7.75 3.16
N VAL A 158 -12.55 -8.12 4.24
CA VAL A 158 -13.55 -7.29 4.90
C VAL A 158 -13.16 -7.05 6.35
N VAL A 159 -12.99 -5.79 6.72
CA VAL A 159 -12.68 -5.33 8.07
C VAL A 159 -13.98 -4.86 8.74
N LYS A 160 -14.30 -5.42 9.91
CA LYS A 160 -15.60 -5.26 10.58
C LYS A 160 -15.63 -4.12 11.61
#